data_AF-X6CJS9-F1
#
_entry.id   AF-X6CJS9-F1
#
_cell.length_a   1.000
_cell.length_b   1.000
_cell.length_c   1.000
_cell.angle_alpha   90.00
_cell.angle_beta   90.00
_cell.angle_gamma   90.00
#
_symmetry.space_group_name_H-M   'P 1'
#
loop_
_entity.id
_entity.type
_entity.pdbx_description
1 polymer ?
#
loop_
_entity_poly.entity_id
_entity_poly.type
_entity_poly.pdbx_seq_one_letter_code
_entity_poly.pdbx_strand_id
1 'polypeptide(L)' 'MKSNLRIVRIAAAQGTYRVRTAVTGDGFNGEGDMTFTLDGDHIASLVIA' A
#
# COMPACT_ATOMS: atom_id res chain seq x y z
N MET A 1 9.26 0.11 -20.63
CA MET A 1 9.03 1.16 -19.61
C MET A 1 8.39 0.51 -18.38
N LYS A 2 8.70 0.95 -17.15
CA LYS A 2 8.16 0.35 -15.89
C LYS A 2 7.76 1.43 -14.90
N SER A 3 6.58 1.31 -14.30
CA SER A 3 6.17 2.09 -13.15
C SER A 3 6.95 1.65 -11.90
N ASN A 4 7.27 2.59 -11.02
CA ASN A 4 7.90 2.35 -9.73
C ASN A 4 6.87 2.62 -8.62
N LEU A 5 6.57 1.60 -7.83
CA LEU A 5 5.76 1.72 -6.63
C LEU A 5 6.69 1.74 -5.41
N ARG A 6 6.48 2.74 -4.55
CA ARG A 6 7.21 2.89 -3.28
C ARG A 6 6.24 3.01 -2.12
N ILE A 7 6.59 2.40 -1.00
CA ILE A 7 5.88 2.64 0.27
C ILE A 7 6.41 3.94 0.86
N VAL A 8 5.49 4.87 1.13
CA VAL A 8 5.80 6.18 1.71
C VAL A 8 5.60 6.16 3.21
N ARG A 9 4.57 5.46 3.69
CA ARG A 9 4.26 5.37 5.12
C ARG A 9 3.55 4.06 5.43
N ILE A 10 3.80 3.52 6.62
CA ILE A 10 3.02 2.45 7.23
C ILE A 10 2.52 2.95 8.57
N ALA A 11 1.24 2.76 8.87
CA ALA A 11 0.63 3.02 10.16
C ALA A 11 -0.21 1.80 10.58
N ALA A 12 0.15 1.18 11.70
CA ALA A 12 -0.62 0.09 12.27
C ALA A 12 -1.76 0.63 13.15
N ALA A 13 -2.96 0.10 12.99
CA ALA A 13 -4.12 0.45 13.82
C ALA A 13 -5.10 -0.73 13.87
N GLN A 14 -5.45 -1.17 15.08
CA GLN A 14 -6.51 -2.16 15.35
C GLN A 14 -6.39 -3.44 14.50
N GLY A 15 -5.19 -4.01 14.39
CA GLY A 15 -4.95 -5.24 13.61
C GLY A 15 -4.91 -5.04 12.09
N THR A 16 -4.94 -3.78 11.63
CA THR A 16 -4.80 -3.41 10.22
C THR A 16 -3.56 -2.54 10.02
N TYR A 17 -3.04 -2.55 8.80
CA TYR A 17 -1.93 -1.69 8.38
C TYR A 17 -2.42 -0.78 7.26
N ARG A 18 -2.48 0.53 7.54
CA ARG A 18 -2.70 1.55 6.52
C ARG A 18 -1.35 1.92 5.92
N VAL A 19 -1.22 1.72 4.62
CA VAL A 19 0.00 1.92 3.86
C VAL A 19 -0.25 2.97 2.79
N ARG A 20 0.49 4.07 2.87
CA ARG A 20 0.52 5.08 1.81
C ARG A 20 1.56 4.66 0.80
N THR A 21 1.16 4.58 -0.46
CA THR A 21 2.05 4.27 -1.58
C THR A 21 2.14 5.46 -2.52
N ALA A 22 3.24 5.56 -3.25
CA ALA A 22 3.39 6.49 -4.35
C ALA A 22 3.80 5.71 -5.60
N VAL A 23 3.18 6.02 -6.72
CA VAL A 23 3.51 5.47 -8.04
C VAL A 23 4.13 6.58 -8.87
N THR A 24 5.27 6.28 -9.48
CA THR A 24 5.97 7.17 -10.41
C THR A 24 6.35 6.43 -11.69
N GLY A 25 6.35 7.13 -12.83
CA GLY A 25 6.74 6.60 -14.15
C GLY A 25 5.78 7.01 -15.27
N ASP A 26 5.91 6.37 -16.44
CA ASP A 26 5.06 6.69 -17.58
C ASP A 26 3.71 5.98 -17.44
N GLY A 27 2.71 6.74 -16.98
CA GLY A 27 1.36 6.28 -16.69
C GLY A 27 0.71 7.07 -15.55
N PHE A 28 -0.05 6.40 -14.69
CA PHE A 28 -0.63 7.01 -13.49
C PHE A 28 0.48 7.36 -12.48
N ASN A 29 0.55 8.64 -12.15
CA ASN A 29 1.45 9.18 -11.14
C ASN A 29 0.60 9.74 -10.01
N GLY A 30 0.90 9.33 -8.78
CA GLY A 30 0.10 9.76 -7.65
C GLY A 30 0.37 8.93 -6.42
N GLU A 31 -0.35 9.29 -5.36
CA GLU A 31 -0.31 8.55 -4.12
C GLU A 31 -1.68 7.93 -3.84
N GLY A 32 -1.67 6.79 -3.17
CA GLY A 32 -2.88 6.07 -2.79
C GLY A 32 -2.68 5.32 -1.49
N ASP A 33 -3.79 5.13 -0.78
CA ASP A 33 -3.81 4.37 0.47
C ASP A 33 -4.26 2.93 0.20
N MET A 34 -3.56 2.01 0.84
CA MET A 34 -3.90 0.60 0.88
C MET A 34 -4.07 0.18 2.33
N THR A 35 -5.08 -0.63 2.61
CA THR A 35 -5.27 -1.25 3.93
C THR A 35 -4.98 -2.73 3.83
N PHE A 36 -4.05 -3.22 4.66
CA PHE A 36 -3.71 -4.63 4.76
C PHE A 36 -4.24 -5.20 6.08
N THR A 37 -4.69 -6.44 6.05
CA THR A 37 -4.85 -7.27 7.26
C THR A 37 -3.89 -8.45 7.18
N LEU A 38 -3.32 -8.85 8.32
CA LEU A 38 -2.40 -9.98 8.38
C LEU A 38 -3.04 -11.17 9.12
N ASP A 39 -2.68 -12.37 8.72
CA ASP A 39 -2.85 -13.61 9.48
C ASP A 39 -1.45 -14.17 9.80
N GLY A 40 -1.04 -14.03 11.07
CA GLY A 40 0.36 -14.15 11.47
C GLY A 40 1.24 -13.19 10.67
N ASP A 41 2.22 -13.74 9.94
CA ASP A 41 3.17 -12.99 9.12
C ASP A 41 2.74 -12.89 7.64
N HIS A 42 1.57 -13.40 7.26
CA HIS A 42 1.09 -13.39 5.88
C HIS A 42 0.02 -12.32 5.67
N ILE A 43 0.01 -11.70 4.49
CA ILE A 43 -1.08 -10.80 4.10
C ILE A 43 -2.34 -11.63 3.85
N ALA A 44 -3.36 -11.40 4.65
CA ALA A 44 -4.67 -12.03 4.52
C ALA A 44 -5.61 -11.25 3.60
N SER A 45 -5.55 -9.91 3.62
CA SER A 45 -6.32 -9.07 2.70
C SER A 45 -5.61 -7.76 2.33
N LEU A 46 -5.98 -7.22 1.18
CA LEU A 46 -5.59 -5.91 0.69
C LEU A 46 -6.82 -5.21 0.11
N VAL A 47 -7.09 -3.99 0.58
CA VAL A 47 -8.09 -3.09 0.02
C VAL A 47 -7.41 -1.82 -0.48
N ILE A 48 -7.70 -1.42 -1.72
CA ILE A 48 -7.30 -0.13 -2.31
C ILE A 48 -8.49 0.81 -2.17
N ALA A 49 -8.26 2.00 -1.59
CA ALA A 49 -9.30 3.02 -1.37
C ALA A 49 -9.32 4.07 -2.49
#